data_AF-A0A315AV35-F1
#
_entry.id   AF-A0A315AV35-F1
#
_cell.length_a   1.000
_cell.length_b   1.000
_cell.length_c   1.000
_cell.angle_alpha   90.00
_cell.angle_beta   90.00
_cell.angle_gamma   90.00
#
_symmetry.space_group_name_H-M   'P 1'
#
loop_
_entity.id
_entity.type
_entity.pdbx_description
1 polymer ?
#
loop_
_entity_poly.entity_id
_entity_poly.type
_entity_poly.pdbx_seq_one_letter_code
_entity_poly.pdbx_strand_id
1 'polypeptide(L)'
;MAKKKHMHPCDLSDEILEECFDGSTRPELVRKVINTFKVLKSDNTIDPVEFGRNFMYELQGFTNGDDEADENNFDWGVAIAENINEATKL
;
A
#
# COMPACT_ATOMS: atom_id res chain seq x y z
N MET A 1 -2.06 14.80 23.04
CA MET A 1 -1.27 13.87 22.19
C MET A 1 -2.22 12.77 21.78
N ALA A 2 -2.53 12.63 20.48
CA ALA A 2 -3.38 11.54 20.02
C ALA A 2 -2.64 10.21 20.28
N LYS A 3 -3.30 9.25 20.94
CA LYS A 3 -2.79 7.88 21.01
C LYS A 3 -2.80 7.33 19.58
N LYS A 4 -1.63 6.92 19.07
CA LYS A 4 -1.56 6.19 17.81
C LYS A 4 -2.39 4.91 17.95
N LYS A 5 -3.33 4.71 17.03
CA LYS A 5 -4.20 3.52 16.99
C LYS A 5 -3.59 2.38 16.16
N HIS A 6 -2.58 2.71 15.37
CA HIS A 6 -1.88 1.77 14.51
C HIS A 6 -0.37 1.85 14.78
N MET A 7 0.31 0.71 14.70
CA MET A 7 1.76 0.68 14.54
C MET A 7 2.16 1.31 13.20
N HIS A 8 3.42 1.71 13.05
CA HIS A 8 3.84 2.27 11.78
C HIS A 8 3.88 1.14 10.72
N PRO A 9 3.29 1.30 9.53
CA PRO A 9 3.22 0.22 8.53
C PRO A 9 4.58 -0.33 8.08
N CYS A 10 5.61 0.53 8.02
CA CYS A 10 6.97 0.08 7.69
C CYS A 10 7.65 -0.74 8.81
N ASP A 11 7.01 -0.91 9.97
CA ASP A 11 7.52 -1.75 11.07
C ASP A 11 6.99 -3.21 10.96
N LEU A 12 6.06 -3.50 10.05
CA LEU A 12 5.66 -4.88 9.74
C LEU A 12 6.88 -5.64 9.21
N SER A 13 7.02 -6.92 9.60
CA SER A 13 8.02 -7.81 8.98
C SER A 13 7.65 -8.09 7.53
N ASP A 14 8.62 -8.56 6.74
CA ASP A 14 8.34 -8.91 5.34
C ASP A 14 7.32 -10.05 5.26
N GLU A 15 7.35 -11.04 6.18
CA GLU A 15 6.38 -12.13 6.17
C GLU A 15 4.93 -11.63 6.39
N ILE A 16 4.72 -10.74 7.36
CA ILE A 16 3.37 -10.17 7.61
C ILE A 16 2.95 -9.24 6.47
N LEU A 17 3.90 -8.52 5.89
CA LEU A 17 3.63 -7.62 4.77
C LEU A 17 3.24 -8.40 3.51
N GLU A 18 3.86 -9.55 3.26
CA GLU A 18 3.51 -10.46 2.16
C GLU A 18 2.10 -11.05 2.33
N GLU A 19 1.64 -11.32 3.56
CA GLU A 19 0.25 -11.74 3.80
C GLU A 19 -0.78 -10.66 3.41
N CYS A 20 -0.36 -9.41 3.22
CA CYS A 20 -1.24 -8.33 2.78
C CYS A 20 -1.45 -8.28 1.27
N PHE A 21 -0.70 -9.06 0.48
CA PHE A 21 -0.85 -9.12 -0.98
C PHE A 21 -0.64 -10.54 -1.52
N ASP A 22 -1.63 -11.04 -2.27
CA ASP A 22 -1.46 -12.30 -2.99
C ASP A 22 -0.59 -12.09 -4.24
N GLY A 23 0.64 -12.62 -4.23
CA GLY A 23 1.45 -12.82 -5.45
C GLY A 23 2.53 -11.77 -5.75
N SER A 24 2.60 -11.34 -7.02
CA SER A 24 3.82 -10.92 -7.73
C SER A 24 4.44 -9.57 -7.37
N THR A 25 3.96 -8.89 -6.33
CA THR A 25 4.61 -7.65 -5.85
C THR A 25 5.61 -7.98 -4.74
N ARG A 26 6.47 -7.04 -4.40
CA ARG A 26 7.53 -7.25 -3.41
C ARG A 26 7.40 -6.29 -2.23
N PRO A 27 7.76 -6.71 -1.01
CA PRO A 27 7.78 -5.85 0.17
C PRO A 27 8.48 -4.51 -0.07
N GLU A 28 9.57 -4.48 -0.85
CA GLU A 28 10.32 -3.24 -1.10
C GLU A 28 9.51 -2.22 -1.91
N LEU A 29 8.70 -2.66 -2.89
CA LEU A 29 7.83 -1.77 -3.65
C LEU A 29 6.72 -1.20 -2.76
N VAL A 30 6.10 -2.06 -1.95
CA VAL A 30 5.06 -1.66 -1.01
C VAL A 30 5.59 -0.62 -0.02
N ARG A 31 6.76 -0.87 0.58
CA ARG A 31 7.43 0.09 1.47
C ARG A 31 7.79 1.40 0.76
N LYS A 32 8.20 1.34 -0.52
CA LYS A 32 8.43 2.54 -1.33
C LYS A 32 7.15 3.37 -1.43
N VAL A 33 6.02 2.76 -1.77
CA VAL A 33 4.72 3.44 -1.91
C VAL A 33 4.25 4.01 -0.57
N ILE A 34 4.38 3.29 0.55
CA ILE A 34 4.03 3.78 1.90
C ILE A 34 4.76 5.10 2.22
N ASN A 35 6.03 5.20 1.83
CA ASN A 35 6.86 6.38 2.09
C ASN A 35 6.63 7.54 1.10
N THR A 36 5.74 7.38 0.12
CA THR A 36 5.38 8.45 -0.80
C THR A 36 4.52 9.51 -0.11
N PHE A 37 4.69 10.77 -0.53
CA PHE A 37 3.96 11.91 0.03
C PHE A 37 2.44 11.68 0.03
N LYS A 38 1.78 11.98 1.16
CA LYS A 38 0.33 11.83 1.43
C LYS A 38 -0.23 10.41 1.57
N VAL A 39 0.58 9.36 1.45
CA VAL A 39 0.10 7.98 1.65
C VAL A 39 -0.13 7.69 3.14
N LEU A 40 0.80 8.08 4.02
CA LEU A 40 0.70 7.85 5.46
C LEU A 40 0.02 9.02 6.19
N LYS A 41 -1.04 8.72 6.95
CA LYS A 41 -1.78 9.69 7.78
C LYS A 41 -1.14 9.86 9.16
N SER A 42 -1.54 10.92 9.86
CA SER A 42 -0.98 11.27 11.19
C SER A 42 -1.19 10.21 12.28
N ASP A 43 -2.15 9.30 12.09
CA ASP A 43 -2.49 8.22 13.01
C ASP A 43 -1.84 6.87 12.64
N ASN A 44 -0.88 6.90 11.70
CA ASN A 44 -0.21 5.75 11.08
C ASN A 44 -1.09 4.90 10.15
N THR A 45 -2.32 5.31 9.81
CA THR A 45 -3.10 4.63 8.77
C THR A 45 -2.63 5.04 7.38
N ILE A 46 -2.72 4.11 6.42
CA ILE A 46 -2.50 4.36 5.00
C ILE A 46 -3.81 4.90 4.39
N ASP A 47 -3.73 5.94 3.56
CA ASP A 47 -4.82 6.32 2.66
C ASP A 47 -4.92 5.34 1.48
N PRO A 48 -5.98 4.52 1.38
CA PRO A 48 -6.05 3.49 0.35
C PRO A 48 -6.07 4.06 -1.08
N VAL A 49 -6.69 5.23 -1.28
CA VAL A 49 -6.81 5.84 -2.62
C VAL A 49 -5.47 6.41 -3.06
N GLU A 50 -4.77 7.12 -2.18
CA GLU A 50 -3.43 7.64 -2.51
C GLU A 50 -2.42 6.50 -2.66
N PHE A 51 -2.52 5.44 -1.85
CA PHE A 51 -1.69 4.25 -2.02
C PHE A 51 -1.96 3.60 -3.38
N GLY A 52 -3.22 3.31 -3.72
CA GLY A 52 -3.62 2.68 -4.98
C GLY A 52 -3.11 3.45 -6.21
N ARG A 53 -3.24 4.78 -6.21
CA ARG A 53 -2.70 5.64 -7.29
C ARG A 53 -1.20 5.52 -7.45
N ASN A 54 -0.46 5.60 -6.35
CA ASN A 54 1.01 5.53 -6.39
C ASN A 54 1.49 4.12 -6.75
N PHE A 55 0.79 3.08 -6.28
CA PHE A 55 1.08 1.70 -6.61
C PHE A 55 0.85 1.43 -8.11
N MET A 56 -0.29 1.85 -8.66
CA MET A 56 -0.57 1.80 -10.10
C MET A 56 0.51 2.54 -10.91
N TYR A 57 0.89 3.76 -10.50
CA TYR A 57 1.91 4.55 -11.19
C TYR A 57 3.27 3.86 -11.22
N GLU A 58 3.68 3.22 -10.13
CA GLU A 58 4.91 2.43 -10.08
C GLU A 58 4.87 1.20 -11.01
N LEU A 59 3.67 0.70 -11.32
CA LEU A 59 3.45 -0.41 -12.25
C LEU A 59 3.19 0.01 -13.70
N GLN A 60 2.96 1.30 -14.01
CA GLN A 60 2.67 1.79 -15.37
C GLN A 60 3.77 1.45 -16.39
N GLY A 61 5.01 1.27 -15.94
CA GLY A 61 6.10 0.77 -16.78
C GLY A 61 5.85 -0.63 -17.38
N PHE A 62 4.83 -1.34 -16.90
CA PHE A 62 4.46 -2.69 -17.31
C PHE A 62 3.09 -2.77 -18.03
N THR A 63 2.27 -1.72 -17.96
CA THR A 63 0.91 -1.73 -18.53
C THR A 63 0.87 -1.21 -19.97
N ASN A 64 1.93 -0.57 -20.48
CA ASN A 64 1.97 0.04 -21.82
C ASN A 64 0.79 1.00 -22.12
N GLY A 65 0.18 1.59 -21.09
CA GLY A 65 -1.01 2.44 -21.24
C GLY A 65 -2.30 1.68 -21.49
N ASP A 66 -2.39 0.42 -21.05
CA ASP A 66 -3.63 -0.35 -20.97
C ASP A 66 -4.48 0.14 -19.78
N ASP A 67 -5.59 0.82 -20.09
CA ASP A 67 -6.50 1.39 -19.09
C ASP A 67 -7.08 0.31 -18.15
N GLU A 68 -7.37 -0.90 -18.66
CA GLU A 68 -7.90 -1.99 -17.83
C GLU A 68 -6.82 -2.51 -16.87
N ALA A 69 -5.57 -2.57 -17.32
CA ALA A 69 -4.46 -2.95 -16.45
C ALA A 69 -4.18 -1.89 -15.37
N ASP A 70 -4.30 -0.61 -15.73
CA ASP A 70 -4.15 0.51 -14.78
C ASP A 70 -5.27 0.48 -13.72
N GLU A 71 -6.54 0.28 -14.12
CA GLU A 71 -7.66 0.12 -13.18
C GLU A 71 -7.46 -1.07 -12.25
N ASN A 72 -7.07 -2.24 -12.78
CA ASN A 72 -6.79 -3.43 -11.97
C ASN A 72 -5.64 -3.19 -10.97
N ASN A 73 -4.57 -2.51 -11.38
CA ASN A 73 -3.45 -2.18 -10.50
C ASN A 73 -3.84 -1.17 -9.42
N PHE A 74 -4.71 -0.20 -9.74
CA PHE A 74 -5.27 0.72 -8.76
C PHE A 74 -6.07 -0.03 -7.69
N ASP A 75 -7.03 -0.86 -8.11
CA ASP A 75 -7.89 -1.64 -7.21
C ASP A 75 -7.06 -2.60 -6.35
N TRP A 76 -6.03 -3.23 -6.95
CA TRP A 76 -5.09 -4.06 -6.20
C TRP A 76 -4.37 -3.26 -5.12
N GLY A 77 -3.82 -2.09 -5.45
CA GLY A 77 -3.16 -1.23 -4.48
C GLY A 77 -4.08 -0.78 -3.34
N VAL A 78 -5.36 -0.49 -3.62
CA VAL A 78 -6.36 -0.18 -2.59
C VAL A 78 -6.52 -1.35 -1.62
N ALA A 79 -6.70 -2.57 -2.14
CA ALA A 79 -6.85 -3.77 -1.31
C ALA A 79 -5.62 -4.02 -0.42
N ILE A 80 -4.41 -3.82 -0.96
CA ILE A 80 -3.15 -3.93 -0.19
C ILE A 80 -3.14 -2.94 0.98
N ALA A 81 -3.51 -1.68 0.73
CA ALA A 81 -3.54 -0.65 1.76
C ALA A 81 -4.54 -0.97 2.88
N GLU A 82 -5.72 -1.51 2.52
CA GLU A 82 -6.71 -1.96 3.49
C GLU A 82 -6.18 -3.11 4.34
N ASN A 83 -5.56 -4.12 3.73
CA ASN A 83 -4.94 -5.24 4.44
C ASN A 83 -3.83 -4.80 5.41
N ILE A 84 -2.97 -3.86 4.98
CA ILE A 84 -1.93 -3.30 5.85
C ILE A 84 -2.54 -2.51 7.02
N ASN A 85 -3.61 -1.75 6.77
CA ASN A 85 -4.32 -1.06 7.84
C ASN A 85 -4.91 -2.02 8.87
N GLU A 86 -5.45 -3.16 8.43
CA GLU A 86 -5.90 -4.23 9.35
C GLU A 86 -4.72 -4.82 10.14
N ALA A 87 -3.61 -5.16 9.48
CA ALA A 87 -2.43 -5.76 10.12
C ALA A 87 -1.73 -4.84 11.13
N THR A 88 -1.94 -3.53 11.04
CA THR A 88 -1.27 -2.53 11.89
C THR A 88 -2.09 -2.08 13.09
N LYS A 89 -3.33 -2.57 13.27
CA LYS A 89 -4.20 -2.20 14.40
C LYS A 89 -3.61 -2.63 15.75
N LEU A 90 -3.76 -1.76 16.77
CA LEU A 90 -3.34 -1.99 18.16
C LEU A 90 -4.52 -2.23 19.11
#